data_AF-A0A4T2B6F0-F1
#
_entry.id   AF-A0A4T2B6F0-F1
#
_cell.length_a   1.000
_cell.length_b   1.000
_cell.length_c   1.000
_cell.angle_alpha   90.00
_cell.angle_beta   90.00
_cell.angle_gamma   90.00
#
_symmetry.space_group_name_H-M   'P 1'
#
loop_
_entity.id
_entity.type
_entity.pdbx_description
1 polymer ?
#
loop_
_entity_poly.entity_id
_entity_poly.type
_entity_poly.pdbx_seq_one_letter_code
_entity_poly.pdbx_strand_id
1 'polypeptide(L)'
;PAPTTDPPPPLTPPNAMGGQTDGGNTANTPLVDDTGPQQYAVGSSSKVSDDEYRYTVAQNDQILAIASRFQLQVADVARVNFPCSDPALMQPGDVLDIRWPLPSEQVGPQNLYPNPRC
;
A
#
# COMPACT_ATOMS: atom_id res chain seq x y z
N PRO A 1 11.76 15.41 -30.13
CA PRO A 1 12.08 15.39 -28.69
C PRO A 1 11.21 14.34 -27.98
N ALA A 2 11.80 13.20 -27.59
CA ALA A 2 11.12 12.25 -26.72
C ALA A 2 10.99 12.89 -25.33
N PRO A 3 9.83 12.83 -24.66
CA PRO A 3 9.78 13.20 -23.26
C PRO A 3 10.67 12.20 -22.53
N THR A 4 11.79 12.68 -21.99
CA THR A 4 12.57 11.95 -21.01
C THR A 4 11.67 11.77 -19.82
N THR A 5 11.04 10.60 -19.71
CA THR A 5 10.34 10.19 -18.48
C THR A 5 11.44 9.95 -17.45
N ASP A 6 11.87 11.02 -16.79
CA ASP A 6 12.65 10.87 -15.57
C ASP A 6 11.88 9.90 -14.67
N PRO A 7 12.54 8.88 -14.09
CA PRO A 7 11.90 8.09 -13.05
C PRO A 7 11.39 9.07 -12.01
N PRO A 8 10.14 8.92 -11.56
CA PRO A 8 9.60 9.84 -10.57
C PRO A 8 10.52 9.87 -9.35
N PRO A 9 10.65 11.03 -8.67
CA PRO A 9 11.31 11.05 -7.38
C PRO A 9 10.67 9.95 -6.52
N PRO A 10 11.45 9.18 -5.74
CA PRO A 10 10.85 8.22 -4.83
C PRO A 10 9.85 9.00 -4.00
N LEU A 11 8.56 8.68 -4.15
CA LEU A 11 7.54 9.13 -3.22
C LEU A 11 8.00 8.53 -1.90
N THR A 12 8.64 9.31 -1.04
CA THR A 12 8.82 8.92 0.35
C THR A 12 7.40 8.76 0.88
N PRO A 13 6.96 7.55 1.25
CA PRO A 13 5.67 7.44 1.91
C PRO A 13 5.68 8.42 3.09
N PRO A 14 4.54 9.04 3.42
CA PRO A 14 4.41 9.87 4.62
C PRO A 14 4.96 9.19 5.90
N ASN A 15 5.09 7.86 5.87
CA ASN A 15 5.55 6.99 6.95
C ASN A 15 6.94 6.33 6.71
N ALA A 16 7.77 6.84 5.77
CA ALA A 16 9.06 6.21 5.39
C ALA A 16 10.18 6.32 6.43
N MET A 17 10.07 7.28 7.36
CA MET A 17 10.97 7.41 8.51
C MET A 17 10.20 6.96 9.74
N GLY A 18 10.79 6.10 10.56
CA GLY A 18 10.23 5.58 11.81
C GLY A 18 10.02 6.62 12.91
N GLY A 19 9.44 7.76 12.57
CA GLY A 19 8.93 8.77 13.47
C GLY A 19 7.50 9.08 13.07
N GLN A 20 6.56 8.75 13.95
CA GLN A 20 5.21 9.30 13.93
C GLN A 20 5.29 10.82 13.77
N THR A 21 4.64 11.37 12.74
CA THR A 21 4.33 12.80 12.67
C THR A 21 2.82 12.95 12.72
N ASP A 22 2.32 12.97 13.97
CA ASP A 22 1.22 13.81 14.47
C ASP A 22 -0.07 14.05 13.63
N GLY A 23 -0.51 13.06 12.86
CA GLY A 23 -1.84 13.04 12.22
C GLY A 23 -2.87 12.04 12.78
N GLY A 24 -2.54 11.23 13.80
CA GLY A 24 -3.53 10.39 14.52
C GLY A 24 -3.30 8.87 14.56
N ASN A 25 -2.14 8.32 14.16
CA ASN A 25 -1.92 6.86 14.19
C ASN A 25 -1.33 6.34 15.52
N THR A 26 -2.17 5.70 16.34
CA THR A 26 -1.69 4.88 17.46
C THR A 26 -1.50 3.43 16.97
N ALA A 27 -0.55 2.70 17.54
CA ALA A 27 -0.02 1.39 17.11
C ALA A 27 -1.01 0.22 16.87
N ASN A 28 -2.33 0.44 16.96
CA ASN A 28 -3.34 -0.62 16.88
C ASN A 28 -4.19 -0.57 15.59
N THR A 29 -4.33 0.59 14.93
CA THR A 29 -4.89 0.75 13.57
C THR A 29 -4.50 2.14 13.04
N PRO A 30 -3.63 2.30 12.03
CA PRO A 30 -3.49 3.58 11.37
C PRO A 30 -4.76 3.90 10.58
N LEU A 31 -5.09 5.18 10.52
CA LEU A 31 -6.16 5.69 9.66
C LEU A 31 -5.86 5.28 8.22
N VAL A 32 -6.79 4.55 7.61
CA VAL A 32 -6.76 4.21 6.18
C VAL A 32 -7.74 5.16 5.49
N ASP A 33 -7.23 6.18 4.83
CA ASP A 33 -8.07 7.13 4.11
C ASP A 33 -7.57 7.36 2.69
N ASP A 34 -8.51 7.52 1.76
CA ASP A 34 -8.18 7.75 0.36
C ASP A 34 -7.87 9.23 0.12
N THR A 35 -6.58 9.56 0.05
CA THR A 35 -6.12 10.92 -0.25
C THR A 35 -6.36 11.36 -1.70
N GLY A 36 -6.93 10.49 -2.54
CA GLY A 36 -7.27 10.73 -3.93
C GLY A 36 -6.20 10.26 -4.92
N PRO A 37 -6.51 10.24 -6.22
CA PRO A 37 -5.57 9.80 -7.24
C PRO A 37 -4.27 10.60 -7.22
N GLN A 38 -3.15 9.91 -7.25
CA GLN A 38 -1.82 10.49 -7.37
C GLN A 38 -1.02 9.81 -8.47
N GLN A 39 0.15 10.38 -8.79
CA GLN A 39 1.03 9.81 -9.81
C GLN A 39 1.35 8.34 -9.48
N TYR A 40 1.10 7.44 -10.44
CA TYR A 40 1.24 5.97 -10.28
C TYR A 40 0.30 5.32 -9.25
N ALA A 41 -0.79 5.98 -8.88
CA ALA A 41 -1.89 5.38 -8.14
C ALA A 41 -3.23 5.95 -8.62
N VAL A 42 -3.47 5.82 -9.92
CA VAL A 42 -4.64 6.37 -10.62
C VAL A 42 -5.79 5.36 -10.75
N GLY A 43 -5.57 4.12 -10.31
CA GLY A 43 -6.60 3.11 -10.17
C GLY A 43 -7.84 3.57 -9.40
N SER A 44 -8.94 2.89 -9.68
CA SER A 44 -10.24 3.19 -9.09
C SER A 44 -10.33 2.59 -7.69
N SER A 45 -10.80 3.39 -6.74
CA SER A 45 -11.04 2.96 -5.36
C SER A 45 -12.53 2.98 -5.06
N SER A 46 -12.97 2.06 -4.20
CA SER A 46 -14.31 2.07 -3.63
C SER A 46 -14.20 1.80 -2.13
N LYS A 47 -14.86 2.63 -1.32
CA LYS A 47 -14.87 2.47 0.13
C LYS A 47 -15.76 1.29 0.50
N VAL A 48 -15.22 0.33 1.24
CA VAL A 48 -15.92 -0.87 1.73
C VAL A 48 -16.41 -0.65 3.16
N SER A 49 -15.55 -0.07 4.01
CA SER A 49 -15.87 0.35 5.38
C SER A 49 -15.05 1.59 5.74
N ASP A 50 -15.12 2.07 6.99
CA ASP A 50 -14.42 3.30 7.39
C ASP A 50 -12.90 3.25 7.20
N ASP A 51 -12.28 2.07 7.34
CA ASP A 51 -10.83 1.85 7.22
C ASP A 51 -10.47 0.78 6.16
N GLU A 52 -11.36 0.52 5.20
CA GLU A 52 -11.13 -0.48 4.15
C GLU A 52 -11.62 0.01 2.79
N TYR A 53 -10.76 -0.12 1.79
CA TYR A 53 -11.04 0.20 0.40
C TYR A 53 -10.73 -0.99 -0.50
N ARG A 54 -11.45 -1.07 -1.61
CA ARG A 54 -11.15 -1.97 -2.71
C ARG A 54 -10.57 -1.16 -3.86
N TYR A 55 -9.35 -1.49 -4.27
CA TYR A 55 -8.60 -0.76 -5.26
C TYR A 55 -8.36 -1.60 -6.51
N THR A 56 -8.81 -1.13 -7.67
CA THR A 56 -8.54 -1.77 -8.95
C THR A 56 -7.33 -1.11 -9.60
N VAL A 57 -6.27 -1.88 -9.77
CA VAL A 57 -4.99 -1.45 -10.33
C VAL A 57 -5.16 -0.98 -11.78
N ALA A 58 -4.69 0.24 -12.06
CA ALA A 58 -4.60 0.76 -13.41
C ALA A 58 -3.20 0.52 -14.04
N GLN A 59 -3.12 0.74 -15.35
CA GLN A 59 -1.86 0.68 -16.07
C GLN A 59 -0.84 1.68 -15.48
N ASN A 60 0.37 1.19 -15.22
CA ASN A 60 1.50 1.92 -14.63
C ASN A 60 1.34 2.30 -13.15
N ASP A 61 0.33 1.79 -12.44
CA ASP A 61 0.30 1.96 -10.99
C ASP A 61 1.47 1.23 -10.32
N GLN A 62 1.92 1.76 -9.19
CA GLN A 62 3.01 1.22 -8.40
C GLN A 62 2.53 1.01 -6.97
N ILE A 63 2.85 -0.14 -6.38
CA ILE A 63 2.42 -0.47 -5.00
C ILE A 63 2.86 0.59 -3.97
N LEU A 64 4.00 1.24 -4.18
CA LEU A 64 4.48 2.34 -3.34
C LEU A 64 3.53 3.54 -3.35
N ALA A 65 3.12 3.98 -4.55
CA ALA A 65 2.19 5.09 -4.70
C ALA A 65 0.77 4.71 -4.24
N ILE A 66 0.35 3.46 -4.45
CA ILE A 66 -0.93 2.97 -3.91
C ILE A 66 -0.90 3.02 -2.38
N ALA A 67 0.11 2.44 -1.72
CA ALA A 67 0.21 2.46 -0.26
C ALA A 67 0.23 3.89 0.29
N SER A 68 1.00 4.78 -0.33
CA SER A 68 1.05 6.21 0.01
C SER A 68 -0.32 6.89 -0.08
N ARG A 69 -1.12 6.56 -1.11
CA ARG A 69 -2.45 7.14 -1.35
C ARG A 69 -3.40 6.84 -0.19
N PHE A 70 -3.23 5.68 0.44
CA PHE A 70 -4.04 5.22 1.55
C PHE A 70 -3.36 5.34 2.92
N GLN A 71 -2.27 6.12 3.01
CA GLN A 71 -1.51 6.33 4.24
C GLN A 71 -0.95 5.03 4.88
N LEU A 72 -0.76 3.99 4.07
CA LEU A 72 -0.20 2.69 4.46
C LEU A 72 1.27 2.56 4.06
N GLN A 73 1.96 1.56 4.62
CA GLN A 73 3.26 1.12 4.10
C GLN A 73 3.09 0.05 3.04
N VAL A 74 4.07 -0.09 2.15
CA VAL A 74 4.11 -1.18 1.15
C VAL A 74 3.99 -2.54 1.82
N ALA A 75 4.65 -2.73 2.96
CA ALA A 75 4.59 -3.99 3.72
C ALA A 75 3.17 -4.30 4.24
N ASP A 76 2.36 -3.28 4.54
CA ASP A 76 0.97 -3.46 4.96
C ASP A 76 0.13 -3.99 3.81
N VAL A 77 0.18 -3.32 2.67
CA VAL A 77 -0.52 -3.73 1.44
C VAL A 77 -0.06 -5.12 0.97
N ALA A 78 1.25 -5.39 1.05
CA ALA A 78 1.84 -6.67 0.68
C ALA A 78 1.38 -7.82 1.57
N ARG A 79 1.31 -7.63 2.90
CA ARG A 79 0.82 -8.66 3.83
C ARG A 79 -0.62 -9.08 3.54
N VAL A 80 -1.47 -8.11 3.17
CA VAL A 80 -2.89 -8.36 2.88
C VAL A 80 -3.07 -9.04 1.51
N ASN A 81 -2.35 -8.59 0.48
CA ASN A 81 -2.66 -8.96 -0.91
C ASN A 81 -1.68 -9.96 -1.52
N PHE A 82 -0.45 -10.03 -1.01
CA PHE A 82 0.64 -10.83 -1.59
C PHE A 82 1.37 -11.66 -0.52
N PRO A 83 0.67 -12.43 0.35
CA PRO A 83 1.32 -13.12 1.46
C PRO A 83 2.35 -14.16 1.02
N CYS A 84 2.19 -14.77 -0.18
CA CYS A 84 3.06 -15.82 -0.72
C CYS A 84 3.62 -15.49 -2.12
N SER A 85 3.62 -14.21 -2.51
CA SER A 85 4.00 -13.78 -3.86
C SER A 85 4.75 -12.46 -3.81
N ASP A 86 5.57 -12.18 -4.82
CA ASP A 86 6.26 -10.89 -4.93
C ASP A 86 5.25 -9.79 -5.32
N PRO A 87 5.09 -8.72 -4.52
CA PRO A 87 4.22 -7.60 -4.86
C PRO A 87 4.62 -6.86 -6.15
N ALA A 88 5.85 -7.02 -6.62
CA ALA A 88 6.30 -6.48 -7.91
C ALA A 88 5.62 -7.14 -9.12
N LEU A 89 4.93 -8.27 -8.91
CA LEU A 89 4.17 -8.98 -9.95
C LEU A 89 2.73 -8.48 -10.12
N MET A 90 2.30 -7.46 -9.37
CA MET A 90 0.99 -6.81 -9.53
C MET A 90 0.72 -6.40 -10.99
N GLN A 91 -0.48 -6.69 -11.49
CA GLN A 91 -0.92 -6.45 -12.87
C GLN A 91 -2.10 -5.47 -12.94
N PRO A 92 -2.25 -4.72 -14.06
CA PRO A 92 -3.46 -3.96 -14.34
C PRO A 92 -4.71 -4.84 -14.30
N GLY A 93 -5.75 -4.38 -13.61
CA GLY A 93 -6.99 -5.13 -13.38
C GLY A 93 -6.98 -5.95 -12.09
N ASP A 94 -5.84 -6.13 -11.43
CA ASP A 94 -5.80 -6.71 -10.09
C ASP A 94 -6.64 -5.88 -9.13
N VAL A 95 -7.32 -6.56 -8.21
CA VAL A 95 -8.13 -5.91 -7.20
C VAL A 95 -7.53 -6.16 -5.82
N LEU A 96 -7.06 -5.09 -5.20
CA LEU A 96 -6.40 -5.11 -3.90
C LEU A 96 -7.37 -4.71 -2.79
N ASP A 97 -7.31 -5.41 -1.68
CA ASP A 97 -7.93 -5.01 -0.43
C ASP A 97 -6.95 -4.09 0.31
N ILE A 98 -7.34 -2.83 0.46
CA ILE A 98 -6.53 -1.77 1.06
C ILE A 98 -7.06 -1.49 2.45
N ARG A 99 -6.36 -2.04 3.44
CA ARG A 99 -6.67 -1.93 4.86
C ARG A 99 -5.42 -2.16 5.70
N TRP A 100 -5.49 -1.83 6.97
CA TRP A 100 -4.49 -2.31 7.91
C TRP A 100 -4.53 -3.84 8.01
N PRO A 101 -3.38 -4.54 8.05
CA PRO A 101 -3.37 -5.98 8.24
C PRO A 101 -3.99 -6.35 9.59
N LEU A 102 -4.76 -7.43 9.64
CA LEU A 102 -5.28 -7.97 10.90
C LEU A 102 -4.10 -8.45 11.76
N PRO A 103 -4.24 -8.56 13.09
CA PRO A 103 -3.19 -9.09 13.95
C PRO A 103 -2.61 -10.42 13.44
N SER A 104 -3.44 -11.35 12.96
CA SER A 104 -2.99 -12.62 12.37
C SER A 104 -2.17 -12.50 11.08
N GLU A 105 -2.31 -11.38 10.37
CA GLU A 105 -1.53 -11.03 9.16
C GLU A 105 -0.27 -10.24 9.54
N GLN A 106 -0.27 -9.56 10.70
CA GLN A 106 0.88 -8.84 11.25
C GLN A 106 1.93 -9.77 11.88
N VAL A 107 1.53 -10.95 12.41
CA VAL A 107 2.44 -11.90 13.07
C VAL A 107 3.32 -12.66 12.07
N GLY A 108 4.21 -11.94 11.41
CA GLY A 108 5.53 -12.45 11.04
C GLY A 108 6.55 -11.72 11.91
N PRO A 109 7.39 -12.38 12.71
CA PRO A 109 8.33 -11.67 13.57
C PRO A 109 9.36 -10.94 12.70
N GLN A 110 9.21 -9.61 12.59
CA GLN A 110 10.20 -8.53 12.41
C GLN A 110 11.50 -8.72 11.60
N ASN A 111 11.82 -9.87 10.97
CA ASN A 111 13.04 -10.05 10.18
C ASN A 111 13.18 -11.36 9.37
N LEU A 112 12.15 -12.18 9.18
CA LEU A 112 12.22 -13.32 8.25
C LEU A 112 10.93 -13.45 7.44
N TYR A 113 11.00 -13.08 6.16
CA TYR A 113 10.14 -13.71 5.14
C TYR A 113 10.45 -15.22 5.21
N PRO A 114 9.50 -16.09 5.60
CA PRO A 114 8.11 -16.07 5.16
C PRO A 114 7.06 -16.03 6.29
N ASN A 115 5.86 -15.56 5.90
CA ASN A 115 4.61 -15.79 6.64
C ASN A 115 4.38 -17.32 6.75
N PRO A 116 4.10 -17.92 7.91
CA PRO A 116 3.93 -19.38 8.09
C PRO A 116 2.73 -20.00 7.34
N ARG A 117 1.97 -19.18 6.61
CA ARG A 117 0.91 -19.62 5.68
C ARG A 117 1.43 -19.82 4.25
N CYS A 118 2.75 -19.72 4.09
CA CYS A 118 3.58 -20.01 2.94
C CYS A 118 4.77 -20.84 3.47
#